data_AF-A0A0N5C3X7-F1
#
_entry.id   AF-A0A0N5C3X7-F1
#
_cell.length_a   1.000
_cell.length_b   1.000
_cell.length_c   1.000
_cell.angle_alpha   90.00
_cell.angle_beta   90.00
_cell.angle_gamma   90.00
#
_symmetry.space_group_name_H-M   'P 1'
#
loop_
_entity.id
_entity.type
_entity.pdbx_description
1 polymer ?
#
loop_
_entity_poly.entity_id
_entity_poly.type
_entity_poly.pdbx_seq_one_letter_code
_entity_poly.pdbx_strand_id
1 'polypeptide(L)'
;MQRNVECLSLLEKALESLKAQDMVKIENGMFLHTLFGEATFVANFSPDCANILNSNLLKDLNSGVVFSSHFHLLLTLIPYDIGSPINWDLFHDEFRKLSASEKHMLSKMNIQEADILRQITARKKAEKGTPPMRLYIAFIMMDIWNKMPVSNVAKKYDLQKGWIQNTLQSVCSQAQRIQRFSELLENLWPLKLLLPHVIAKLNECKNAELVPLMNLDCVKFGRAKVLYDKGFKTVKAIADAKPSDLLSNIEQISLAQAKRIIKSAKTTIDQMLNNQEEERILYGLSL
;
A
#
# COMPACT_ATOMS: atom_id res chain seq x y z
N MET A 1 4.03 23.36 42.63
CA MET A 1 2.69 23.95 42.42
C MET A 1 2.44 24.38 40.98
N GLN A 2 3.29 25.24 40.40
CA GLN A 2 3.09 25.81 39.05
C GLN A 2 2.93 24.76 37.92
N ARG A 3 3.75 23.69 37.94
CA ARG A 3 3.63 22.55 37.02
C ARG A 3 2.29 21.79 37.10
N ASN A 4 1.69 21.68 38.29
CA ASN A 4 0.42 20.97 38.46
C ASN A 4 -0.76 21.77 37.91
N VAL A 5 -0.72 23.10 38.06
CA VAL A 5 -1.75 24.00 37.49
C VAL A 5 -1.69 23.98 35.96
N GLU A 6 -0.48 23.97 35.40
CA GLU A 6 -0.27 23.88 33.96
C GLU A 6 -0.78 22.53 33.39
N CYS A 7 -0.45 21.42 34.06
CA CYS A 7 -0.96 20.09 33.68
C CYS A 7 -2.49 20.00 33.71
N LEU A 8 -3.14 20.54 34.74
CA LEU A 8 -4.61 20.55 34.84
C LEU A 8 -5.22 21.38 33.71
N SER A 9 -4.65 22.54 33.40
CA SER A 9 -5.14 23.39 32.31
C SER A 9 -5.00 22.73 30.93
N LEU A 10 -3.94 21.94 30.71
CA LEU A 10 -3.75 21.19 29.47
C LEU A 10 -4.74 20.02 29.37
N LEU A 11 -5.01 19.36 30.48
CA LEU A 11 -5.96 18.24 30.55
C LEU A 11 -7.38 18.72 30.28
N GLU A 12 -7.78 19.86 30.87
CA GLU A 12 -9.07 20.50 30.58
C GLU A 12 -9.21 20.89 29.10
N LYS A 13 -8.17 21.52 28.51
CA LYS A 13 -8.16 21.85 27.08
C LYS A 13 -8.25 20.61 26.19
N ALA A 14 -7.54 19.53 26.55
CA ALA A 14 -7.60 18.28 25.80
C ALA A 14 -8.99 17.64 25.89
N LEU A 15 -9.61 17.62 27.07
CA LEU A 15 -10.98 17.12 27.25
C LEU A 15 -12.00 17.93 26.47
N GLU A 16 -11.92 19.26 26.52
CA GLU A 16 -12.79 20.13 25.72
C GLU A 16 -12.61 19.88 24.21
N SER A 17 -11.37 19.72 23.75
CA SER A 17 -11.09 19.35 22.36
C SER A 17 -11.68 17.99 21.97
N LEU A 18 -11.56 16.98 22.84
CA LEU A 18 -12.10 15.64 22.58
C LEU A 18 -13.63 15.63 22.55
N LYS A 19 -14.28 16.41 23.41
CA LYS A 19 -15.75 16.60 23.36
C LYS A 19 -16.18 17.29 22.07
N ALA A 20 -15.50 18.39 21.70
CA ALA A 20 -15.81 19.16 20.50
C ALA A 20 -15.68 18.32 19.21
N GLN A 21 -14.82 17.30 19.24
CA GLN A 21 -14.61 16.37 18.13
C GLN A 21 -15.43 15.08 18.23
N ASP A 22 -16.43 15.02 19.11
CA ASP A 22 -17.29 13.85 19.37
C ASP A 22 -16.50 12.57 19.68
N MET A 23 -15.36 12.68 20.37
CA MET A 23 -14.54 11.53 20.78
C MET A 23 -15.00 10.95 22.13
N VAL A 24 -15.45 11.84 23.03
CA VAL A 24 -15.83 11.51 24.41
C VAL A 24 -17.12 12.26 24.77
N LYS A 25 -18.01 11.60 25.51
CA LYS A 25 -19.22 12.16 26.10
C LYS A 25 -19.12 12.09 27.63
N ILE A 26 -19.78 13.03 28.32
CA ILE A 26 -19.92 12.99 29.77
C ILE A 26 -21.35 12.60 30.10
N GLU A 27 -21.53 11.49 30.80
CA GLU A 27 -22.81 11.04 31.35
C GLU A 27 -22.68 10.82 32.85
N ASN A 28 -23.54 11.45 33.66
CA ASN A 28 -23.53 11.34 35.13
C ASN A 28 -22.16 11.61 35.79
N GLY A 29 -21.37 12.53 35.22
CA GLY A 29 -20.03 12.85 35.71
C GLY A 29 -18.94 11.83 35.34
N MET A 30 -19.27 10.80 34.57
CA MET A 30 -18.31 9.83 34.03
C MET A 30 -17.99 10.14 32.57
N PHE A 31 -16.72 9.97 32.19
CA PHE A 31 -16.26 10.08 30.81
C PHE A 31 -16.46 8.75 30.09
N LEU A 32 -17.26 8.77 29.02
CA LEU A 32 -17.52 7.63 28.15
C LEU A 32 -17.00 7.94 26.74
N HIS A 33 -16.40 6.96 26.08
CA HIS A 33 -16.05 7.11 24.67
C HIS A 33 -17.32 7.06 23.81
N THR A 34 -17.30 7.76 22.69
CA THR A 34 -18.32 7.59 21.64
C THR A 34 -17.91 6.45 20.71
N LEU A 35 -18.84 5.98 19.86
CA LEU A 35 -18.49 5.03 18.79
C LEU A 35 -17.41 5.62 17.86
N PHE A 36 -17.46 6.93 17.59
CA PHE A 36 -16.48 7.62 16.77
C PHE A 36 -15.10 7.71 17.46
N GLY A 37 -15.09 7.98 18.77
CA GLY A 37 -13.88 8.00 19.58
C GLY A 37 -13.24 6.63 19.70
N GLU A 38 -14.04 5.58 19.92
CA GLU A 38 -13.56 4.20 19.93
C GLU A 38 -13.00 3.78 18.57
N ALA A 39 -13.71 4.07 17.48
CA ALA A 39 -13.24 3.85 16.11
C ALA A 39 -11.90 4.54 15.85
N THR A 40 -11.78 5.81 16.24
CA THR A 40 -10.56 6.61 16.11
C THR A 40 -9.40 5.96 16.86
N PHE A 41 -9.64 5.52 18.10
CA PHE A 41 -8.64 4.88 18.95
C PHE A 41 -8.18 3.52 18.40
N VAL A 42 -9.11 2.61 18.08
CA VAL A 42 -8.80 1.26 17.57
C VAL A 42 -8.09 1.30 16.22
N ALA A 43 -8.43 2.28 15.37
CA ALA A 43 -7.78 2.52 14.09
C ALA A 43 -6.45 3.29 14.19
N ASN A 44 -6.05 3.69 15.40
CA ASN A 44 -4.83 4.46 15.67
C ASN A 44 -4.76 5.76 14.85
N PHE A 45 -5.87 6.50 14.75
CA PHE A 45 -5.89 7.84 14.16
C PHE A 45 -5.80 8.91 15.25
N SER A 46 -5.16 10.04 14.96
CA SER A 46 -5.37 11.24 15.77
C SER A 46 -6.79 11.76 15.56
N PRO A 47 -7.41 12.40 16.57
CA PRO A 47 -8.75 12.99 16.45
C PRO A 47 -8.97 13.86 15.19
N ASP A 48 -8.02 14.75 14.88
CA ASP A 48 -8.12 15.62 13.68
C ASP A 48 -8.10 14.83 12.37
N CYS A 49 -7.15 13.89 12.25
CA CYS A 49 -7.07 13.00 11.08
C CYS A 49 -8.33 12.16 10.90
N ALA A 50 -8.93 11.66 11.99
CA ALA A 50 -10.15 10.86 11.92
C ALA A 50 -11.34 11.66 11.39
N ASN A 51 -11.48 12.92 11.80
CA ASN A 51 -12.50 13.83 11.29
C ASN A 51 -12.36 14.11 9.79
N ILE A 52 -11.13 14.44 9.35
CA ILE A 52 -10.84 14.70 7.93
C ILE A 52 -11.05 13.43 7.11
N LEU A 53 -10.59 12.28 7.60
CA LEU A 53 -10.77 11.00 6.93
C LEU A 53 -12.26 10.66 6.81
N ASN A 54 -13.01 10.69 7.90
CA ASN A 54 -14.42 10.32 7.92
C ASN A 54 -15.25 11.22 6.99
N SER A 55 -15.02 12.54 7.02
CA SER A 55 -15.71 13.48 6.13
C SER A 55 -15.41 13.19 4.65
N ASN A 56 -14.16 12.88 4.29
CA ASN A 56 -13.79 12.50 2.93
C ASN A 56 -14.40 11.15 2.53
N LEU A 57 -14.35 10.13 3.40
CA LEU A 57 -14.95 8.82 3.13
C LEU A 57 -16.46 8.93 2.89
N LEU A 58 -17.18 9.67 3.74
CA LEU A 58 -18.62 9.88 3.58
C LEU A 58 -18.94 10.68 2.32
N LYS A 59 -18.13 11.69 1.98
CA LYS A 59 -18.29 12.43 0.72
C LYS A 59 -18.13 11.51 -0.49
N ASP A 60 -17.12 10.65 -0.49
CA ASP A 60 -16.86 9.70 -1.58
C ASP A 60 -18.00 8.67 -1.70
N LEU A 61 -18.45 8.12 -0.58
CA LEU A 61 -19.56 7.16 -0.53
C LEU A 61 -20.89 7.79 -1.01
N ASN A 62 -21.20 9.01 -0.59
CA ASN A 62 -22.43 9.71 -0.96
C ASN A 62 -22.41 10.25 -2.40
N SER A 63 -21.24 10.53 -2.96
CA SER A 63 -21.10 11.03 -4.34
C SER A 63 -21.10 9.92 -5.40
N GLY A 64 -21.13 8.66 -4.95
CA GLY A 64 -21.13 7.45 -5.75
C GLY A 64 -19.75 6.81 -5.86
N VAL A 65 -19.69 5.49 -5.64
CA VAL A 65 -18.47 4.70 -5.77
C VAL A 65 -18.48 3.95 -7.10
N VAL A 66 -17.42 4.09 -7.87
CA VAL A 66 -17.20 3.30 -9.09
C VAL A 66 -16.61 1.94 -8.72
N PHE A 67 -17.41 0.87 -8.87
CA PHE A 67 -16.99 -0.53 -8.63
C PHE A 67 -16.59 -1.28 -9.90
N SER A 68 -16.71 -0.66 -11.07
CA SER A 68 -16.23 -1.25 -12.34
C SER A 68 -14.71 -1.44 -12.36
N SER A 69 -13.99 -0.74 -11.48
CA SER A 69 -12.55 -0.92 -11.26
C SER A 69 -12.20 -0.79 -9.78
N HIS A 70 -10.99 -1.23 -9.41
CA HIS A 70 -10.45 -1.07 -8.05
C HIS A 70 -9.80 0.30 -7.83
N PHE A 71 -9.76 1.14 -8.88
CA PHE A 71 -9.01 2.38 -8.90
C PHE A 71 -9.49 3.38 -7.85
N HIS A 72 -10.81 3.60 -7.76
CA HIS A 72 -11.38 4.51 -6.76
C HIS A 72 -11.03 4.05 -5.34
N LEU A 73 -11.22 2.77 -5.05
CA LEU A 73 -10.93 2.23 -3.73
C LEU A 73 -9.44 2.37 -3.39
N LEU A 74 -8.53 2.12 -4.33
CA LEU A 74 -7.09 2.36 -4.13
C LEU A 74 -6.78 3.85 -3.90
N LEU A 75 -7.42 4.76 -4.62
CA LEU A 75 -7.25 6.22 -4.42
C LEU A 75 -7.68 6.64 -3.01
N THR A 76 -8.81 6.12 -2.52
CA THR A 76 -9.29 6.37 -1.15
C THR A 76 -8.28 5.92 -0.09
N LEU A 77 -7.53 4.85 -0.37
CA LEU A 77 -6.53 4.27 0.53
C LEU A 77 -5.19 5.00 0.57
N ILE A 78 -4.94 5.95 -0.32
CA ILE A 78 -3.66 6.68 -0.36
C ILE A 78 -3.52 7.62 0.86
N PRO A 79 -2.47 7.45 1.69
CA PRO A 79 -2.18 8.33 2.83
C PRO A 79 -1.90 9.78 2.41
N TYR A 80 -2.19 10.72 3.31
CA TYR A 80 -2.06 12.16 3.05
C TYR A 80 -0.64 12.72 3.28
N ASP A 81 0.24 11.96 3.94
CA ASP A 81 1.59 12.36 4.34
C ASP A 81 2.69 11.93 3.36
N ILE A 82 2.31 11.16 2.33
CA ILE A 82 3.21 10.67 1.28
C ILE A 82 3.27 11.70 0.14
N GLY A 83 4.49 11.91 -0.36
CA GLY A 83 4.73 12.72 -1.55
C GLY A 83 5.89 12.19 -2.36
N SER A 84 5.90 12.57 -3.63
CA SER A 84 6.88 12.15 -4.62
C SER A 84 7.11 13.27 -5.63
N PRO A 85 8.28 13.40 -6.28
CA PRO A 85 8.37 14.17 -7.51
C PRO A 85 7.38 13.62 -8.55
N ILE A 86 6.55 14.50 -9.11
CA ILE A 86 5.58 14.14 -10.14
C ILE A 86 6.22 14.34 -11.51
N ASN A 87 6.24 13.27 -12.31
CA ASN A 87 6.42 13.38 -13.75
C ASN A 87 5.04 13.71 -14.37
N TRP A 88 4.84 14.97 -14.72
CA TRP A 88 3.55 15.47 -15.18
C TRP A 88 3.14 14.96 -16.56
N ASP A 89 4.10 14.68 -17.43
CA ASP A 89 3.82 14.10 -18.76
C ASP A 89 3.31 12.66 -18.60
N LEU A 90 4.01 11.85 -17.79
CA LEU A 90 3.56 10.50 -17.44
C LEU A 90 2.21 10.52 -16.70
N PHE A 91 2.01 11.47 -15.79
CA PHE A 91 0.72 11.65 -15.11
C PHE A 91 -0.41 11.81 -16.13
N HIS A 92 -0.20 12.69 -17.12
CA HIS A 92 -1.20 12.98 -18.14
C HIS A 92 -1.50 11.75 -19.01
N ASP A 93 -0.46 10.99 -19.40
CA ASP A 93 -0.61 9.74 -20.13
C ASP A 93 -1.42 8.70 -19.33
N GLU A 94 -1.16 8.53 -18.03
CA GLU A 94 -1.93 7.62 -17.17
C GLU A 94 -3.37 8.11 -17.00
N PHE A 95 -3.58 9.42 -16.82
CA PHE A 95 -4.91 10.01 -16.73
C PHE A 95 -5.73 9.75 -18.02
N ARG A 96 -5.09 9.83 -19.19
CA ARG A 96 -5.76 9.57 -20.47
C ARG A 96 -6.25 8.14 -20.62
N LYS A 97 -5.56 7.16 -20.03
CA LYS A 97 -5.93 5.73 -20.05
C LYS A 97 -7.18 5.42 -19.21
N LEU A 98 -7.56 6.31 -18.29
CA LEU A 98 -8.75 6.13 -17.46
C LEU A 98 -10.03 6.06 -18.31
N SER A 99 -10.93 5.19 -17.88
CA SER A 99 -12.28 5.07 -18.45
C SER A 99 -13.09 6.36 -18.27
N ALA A 100 -14.16 6.52 -19.05
CA ALA A 100 -15.07 7.66 -18.92
C ALA A 100 -15.69 7.74 -17.50
N SER A 101 -16.00 6.59 -16.89
CA SER A 101 -16.50 6.52 -15.52
C SER A 101 -15.48 7.00 -14.48
N GLU A 102 -14.21 6.62 -14.63
CA GLU A 102 -13.14 7.04 -13.72
C GLU A 102 -12.84 8.53 -13.86
N LYS A 103 -12.78 9.05 -15.09
CA LYS A 103 -12.63 10.49 -15.35
C LYS A 103 -13.80 11.31 -14.78
N HIS A 104 -15.03 10.82 -14.95
CA HIS A 104 -16.21 11.45 -14.37
C HIS A 104 -16.14 11.48 -12.83
N MET A 105 -15.72 10.38 -12.21
CA MET A 105 -15.51 10.32 -10.76
C MET A 105 -14.42 11.32 -10.30
N LEU A 106 -13.28 11.39 -10.98
CA LEU A 106 -12.22 12.35 -10.66
C LEU A 106 -12.68 13.82 -10.80
N SER A 107 -13.57 14.11 -11.75
CA SER A 107 -14.15 15.45 -11.89
C SER A 107 -14.94 15.89 -10.65
N LYS A 108 -15.62 14.95 -9.96
CA LYS A 108 -16.31 15.21 -8.67
C LYS A 108 -15.33 15.46 -7.52
N MET A 109 -14.10 14.98 -7.63
CA MET A 109 -13.01 15.22 -6.69
C MET A 109 -12.20 16.49 -7.03
N ASN A 110 -12.69 17.33 -7.95
CA ASN A 110 -11.99 18.52 -8.45
C ASN A 110 -10.64 18.21 -9.11
N ILE A 111 -10.52 17.05 -9.77
CA ILE A 111 -9.37 16.73 -10.61
C ILE A 111 -9.83 16.67 -12.05
N GLN A 112 -9.48 17.68 -12.84
CA GLN A 112 -9.79 17.75 -14.27
C GLN A 112 -8.52 17.73 -15.12
N GLU A 113 -8.65 17.26 -16.36
CA GLU A 113 -7.54 17.23 -17.31
C GLU A 113 -6.95 18.62 -17.56
N ALA A 114 -7.80 19.65 -17.62
CA ALA A 114 -7.37 21.03 -17.79
C ALA A 114 -6.44 21.50 -16.65
N ASP A 115 -6.69 21.06 -15.42
CA ASP A 115 -5.83 21.42 -14.29
C ASP A 115 -4.49 20.71 -14.37
N ILE A 116 -4.46 19.44 -14.80
CA ILE A 116 -3.22 18.70 -15.04
C ILE A 116 -2.38 19.43 -16.10
N LEU A 117 -2.98 19.80 -17.24
CA LEU A 117 -2.33 20.55 -18.33
C LEU A 117 -1.74 21.89 -17.86
N ARG A 118 -2.48 22.61 -16.99
CA ARG A 118 -1.97 23.84 -16.37
C ARG A 118 -0.75 23.58 -15.49
N GLN A 119 -0.72 22.48 -14.73
CA GLN A 119 0.44 22.14 -13.90
C GLN A 119 1.68 21.79 -14.74
N ILE A 120 1.51 21.12 -15.89
CA ILE A 120 2.62 20.85 -16.84
C ILE A 120 3.25 22.16 -17.28
N THR A 121 2.41 23.11 -17.69
CA THR A 121 2.84 24.43 -18.17
C THR A 121 3.51 25.23 -17.06
N ALA A 122 2.94 25.21 -15.85
CA ALA A 122 3.41 25.98 -14.70
C ALA A 122 4.62 25.35 -13.98
N ARG A 123 4.97 24.09 -14.29
CA ARG A 123 6.02 23.30 -13.60
C ARG A 123 5.90 23.33 -12.06
N LYS A 124 4.69 23.42 -11.53
CA LYS A 124 4.47 23.53 -10.08
C LYS A 124 4.77 22.19 -9.42
N LYS A 125 5.37 22.25 -8.24
CA LYS A 125 5.48 21.09 -7.36
C LYS A 125 4.13 20.85 -6.69
N ALA A 126 3.62 19.62 -6.75
CA ALA A 126 2.46 19.22 -5.98
C ALA A 126 2.87 18.97 -4.52
N GLU A 127 2.09 19.50 -3.59
CA GLU A 127 2.30 19.27 -2.16
C GLU A 127 1.74 17.91 -1.73
N LYS A 128 2.25 17.40 -0.60
CA LYS A 128 1.76 16.16 0.02
C LYS A 128 0.27 16.26 0.35
N GLY A 129 -0.45 15.15 0.19
CA GLY A 129 -1.87 15.08 0.52
C GLY A 129 -2.81 15.81 -0.44
N THR A 130 -2.29 16.57 -1.40
CA THR A 130 -3.12 17.22 -2.43
C THR A 130 -3.79 16.17 -3.34
N PRO A 131 -4.98 16.45 -3.91
CA PRO A 131 -5.65 15.52 -4.82
C PRO A 131 -4.77 15.04 -5.99
N PRO A 132 -3.98 15.90 -6.68
CA PRO A 132 -3.05 15.45 -7.72
C PRO A 132 -1.98 14.51 -7.18
N MET A 133 -1.38 14.80 -6.02
CA MET A 133 -0.36 13.92 -5.44
C MET A 133 -0.92 12.54 -5.12
N ARG A 134 -2.11 12.48 -4.49
CA ARG A 134 -2.77 11.21 -4.16
C ARG A 134 -3.14 10.43 -5.41
N LEU A 135 -3.61 11.12 -6.45
CA LEU A 135 -3.90 10.50 -7.75
C LEU A 135 -2.66 9.92 -8.42
N TYR A 136 -1.54 10.64 -8.42
CA TYR A 136 -0.29 10.13 -8.98
C TYR A 136 0.18 8.86 -8.26
N ILE A 137 0.12 8.85 -6.92
CA ILE A 137 0.45 7.66 -6.13
C ILE A 137 -0.54 6.52 -6.43
N ALA A 138 -1.83 6.82 -6.63
CA ALA A 138 -2.82 5.81 -7.01
C ALA A 138 -2.51 5.14 -8.36
N PHE A 139 -1.98 5.87 -9.35
CA PHE A 139 -1.51 5.25 -10.60
C PHE A 139 -0.36 4.26 -10.36
N ILE A 140 0.61 4.64 -9.51
CA ILE A 140 1.72 3.76 -9.11
C ILE A 140 1.17 2.50 -8.42
N MET A 141 0.22 2.65 -7.49
CA MET A 141 -0.39 1.52 -6.79
C MET A 141 -1.23 0.64 -7.73
N MET A 142 -1.86 1.23 -8.76
CA MET A 142 -2.63 0.49 -9.75
C MET A 142 -1.74 -0.40 -10.63
N ASP A 143 -0.55 0.06 -11.02
CA ASP A 143 0.41 -0.78 -11.75
C ASP A 143 0.86 -1.98 -10.89
N ILE A 144 1.13 -1.75 -9.60
CA ILE A 144 1.47 -2.82 -8.65
C ILE A 144 0.28 -3.79 -8.47
N TRP A 145 -0.93 -3.25 -8.33
CA TRP A 145 -2.17 -4.02 -8.21
C TRP A 145 -2.40 -4.94 -9.41
N ASN A 146 -2.03 -4.47 -10.61
CA ASN A 146 -2.06 -5.21 -11.87
C ASN A 146 -0.82 -6.10 -12.06
N LYS A 147 -0.11 -6.43 -10.98
CA LYS A 147 1.02 -7.36 -10.91
C LYS A 147 2.25 -6.92 -11.73
N MET A 148 2.41 -5.62 -12.00
CA MET A 148 3.67 -5.10 -12.55
C MET A 148 4.78 -5.22 -11.50
N PRO A 149 5.95 -5.80 -11.82
CA PRO A 149 7.06 -5.89 -10.88
C PRO A 149 7.51 -4.51 -10.38
N VAL A 150 7.83 -4.39 -9.09
CA VAL A 150 8.26 -3.11 -8.47
C VAL A 150 9.45 -2.49 -9.19
N SER A 151 10.34 -3.32 -9.76
CA SER A 151 11.45 -2.85 -10.59
C SER A 151 11.02 -2.12 -11.86
N ASN A 152 9.93 -2.55 -12.47
CA ASN A 152 9.42 -1.98 -13.71
C ASN A 152 8.65 -0.70 -13.39
N VAL A 153 7.87 -0.71 -12.31
CA VAL A 153 7.22 0.49 -11.77
C VAL A 153 8.27 1.56 -11.43
N ALA A 154 9.36 1.18 -10.74
CA ALA A 154 10.47 2.08 -10.43
C ALA A 154 11.07 2.75 -11.66
N LYS A 155 11.26 1.99 -12.75
CA LYS A 155 11.74 2.54 -14.02
C LYS A 155 10.70 3.42 -14.70
N LYS A 156 9.43 3.01 -14.72
CA LYS A 156 8.32 3.74 -15.35
C LYS A 156 8.15 5.14 -14.77
N TYR A 157 8.15 5.26 -13.43
CA TYR A 157 7.92 6.52 -12.73
C TYR A 157 9.21 7.27 -12.37
N ASP A 158 10.38 6.72 -12.70
CA ASP A 158 11.71 7.23 -12.29
C ASP A 158 11.81 7.43 -10.77
N LEU A 159 11.41 6.41 -10.01
CA LEU A 159 11.39 6.43 -8.54
C LEU A 159 12.24 5.31 -7.96
N GLN A 160 12.77 5.54 -6.76
CA GLN A 160 13.54 4.53 -6.04
C GLN A 160 12.64 3.36 -5.62
N LYS A 161 13.09 2.11 -5.87
CA LYS A 161 12.36 0.89 -5.48
C LYS A 161 11.97 0.89 -3.99
N GLY A 162 12.88 1.31 -3.11
CA GLY A 162 12.62 1.37 -1.67
C GLY A 162 11.51 2.34 -1.30
N TRP A 163 11.40 3.48 -1.99
CA TRP A 163 10.30 4.42 -1.79
C TRP A 163 8.95 3.80 -2.20
N ILE A 164 8.91 3.07 -3.31
CA ILE A 164 7.69 2.38 -3.78
C ILE A 164 7.26 1.29 -2.79
N GLN A 165 8.21 0.49 -2.30
CA GLN A 165 7.95 -0.55 -1.29
C GLN A 165 7.42 0.05 0.02
N ASN A 166 8.04 1.15 0.48
CA ASN A 166 7.59 1.87 1.67
C ASN A 166 6.18 2.47 1.46
N THR A 167 5.92 3.02 0.28
CA THR A 167 4.60 3.58 -0.07
C THR A 167 3.54 2.49 -0.09
N LEU A 168 3.81 1.34 -0.72
CA LEU A 168 2.92 0.18 -0.72
C LEU A 168 2.65 -0.30 0.71
N GLN A 169 3.68 -0.36 1.56
CA GLN A 169 3.54 -0.72 2.97
C GLN A 169 2.62 0.26 3.72
N SER A 170 2.80 1.57 3.49
CA SER A 170 1.95 2.60 4.10
C SER A 170 0.51 2.54 3.60
N VAL A 171 0.28 2.27 2.32
CA VAL A 171 -1.07 2.06 1.75
C VAL A 171 -1.74 0.83 2.37
N CYS A 172 -1.02 -0.30 2.51
CA CYS A 172 -1.54 -1.48 3.22
C CYS A 172 -1.93 -1.17 4.67
N SER A 173 -1.07 -0.43 5.39
CA SER A 173 -1.33 -0.05 6.78
C SER A 173 -2.53 0.90 6.89
N GLN A 174 -2.64 1.88 5.99
CA GLN A 174 -3.77 2.79 5.93
C GLN A 174 -5.08 2.05 5.64
N ALA A 175 -5.06 1.08 4.72
CA ALA A 175 -6.23 0.24 4.43
C ALA A 175 -6.71 -0.56 5.65
N GLN A 176 -5.78 -1.16 6.41
CA GLN A 176 -6.11 -1.87 7.65
C GLN A 176 -6.68 -0.92 8.72
N ARG A 177 -6.14 0.29 8.83
CA ARG A 177 -6.66 1.31 9.76
C ARG A 177 -8.07 1.75 9.37
N ILE A 178 -8.31 2.01 8.08
CA ILE A 178 -9.64 2.38 7.57
C ILE A 178 -10.64 1.22 7.76
N GLN A 179 -10.22 -0.03 7.53
CA GLN A 179 -11.07 -1.20 7.80
C GLN A 179 -11.52 -1.22 9.27
N ARG A 180 -10.58 -1.17 10.22
CA ARG A 180 -10.89 -1.14 11.66
C ARG A 180 -11.77 0.05 12.05
N PHE A 181 -11.50 1.22 11.46
CA PHE A 181 -12.31 2.42 11.66
C PHE A 181 -13.76 2.20 11.21
N SER A 182 -13.95 1.57 10.05
CA SER A 182 -15.28 1.29 9.49
C SER A 182 -16.05 0.17 10.20
N GLU A 183 -15.38 -0.67 11.02
CA GLU A 183 -16.05 -1.79 11.70
C GLU A 183 -17.06 -1.33 12.74
N LEU A 184 -16.79 -0.18 13.37
CA LEU A 184 -17.58 0.44 14.44
C LEU A 184 -18.55 1.52 13.94
N LEU A 185 -18.46 1.93 12.67
CA LEU A 185 -19.25 3.01 12.07
C LEU A 185 -20.18 2.46 10.98
N GLU A 186 -21.48 2.39 11.27
CA GLU A 186 -22.47 1.76 10.38
C GLU A 186 -22.59 2.44 9.01
N ASN A 187 -22.43 3.76 8.96
CA ASN A 187 -22.43 4.54 7.72
C ASN A 187 -21.23 4.23 6.80
N LEU A 188 -20.22 3.51 7.29
CA LEU A 188 -19.07 3.03 6.53
C LEU A 188 -19.14 1.53 6.20
N TRP A 189 -20.32 0.90 6.31
CA TRP A 189 -20.50 -0.53 6.05
C TRP A 189 -19.90 -1.04 4.72
N PRO A 190 -19.89 -0.29 3.58
CA PRO A 190 -19.30 -0.82 2.36
C PRO A 190 -17.80 -1.06 2.53
N LEU A 191 -17.09 -0.17 3.24
CA LEU A 191 -15.66 -0.29 3.49
C LEU A 191 -15.37 -1.47 4.42
N LYS A 192 -16.21 -1.69 5.44
CA LYS A 192 -16.14 -2.85 6.34
C LYS A 192 -16.18 -4.17 5.58
N LEU A 193 -17.00 -4.27 4.53
CA LEU A 193 -17.15 -5.50 3.74
C LEU A 193 -16.09 -5.65 2.63
N LEU A 194 -15.70 -4.54 1.98
CA LEU A 194 -14.83 -4.56 0.81
C LEU A 194 -13.35 -4.60 1.16
N LEU A 195 -12.92 -3.87 2.19
CA LEU A 195 -11.50 -3.71 2.51
C LEU A 195 -10.78 -5.01 2.88
N PRO A 196 -11.37 -6.01 3.56
CA PRO A 196 -10.70 -7.28 3.82
C PRO A 196 -10.14 -7.94 2.54
N HIS A 197 -10.93 -7.95 1.46
CA HIS A 197 -10.51 -8.49 0.16
C HIS A 197 -9.39 -7.66 -0.47
N VAL A 198 -9.49 -6.34 -0.41
CA VAL A 198 -8.45 -5.44 -0.94
C VAL A 198 -7.14 -5.57 -0.18
N ILE A 199 -7.20 -5.66 1.15
CA ILE A 199 -6.03 -5.83 2.03
C ILE A 199 -5.34 -7.16 1.73
N ALA A 200 -6.08 -8.25 1.54
CA ALA A 200 -5.50 -9.54 1.17
C ALA A 200 -4.69 -9.43 -0.12
N LYS A 201 -5.28 -8.82 -1.16
CA LYS A 201 -4.61 -8.65 -2.46
C LYS A 201 -3.44 -7.65 -2.41
N LEU A 202 -3.53 -6.57 -1.63
CA LEU A 202 -2.40 -5.65 -1.41
C LEU A 202 -1.23 -6.36 -0.72
N ASN A 203 -1.51 -7.24 0.25
CA ASN A 203 -0.49 -8.05 0.92
C ASN A 203 0.19 -9.04 -0.03
N GLU A 204 -0.54 -9.64 -0.97
CA GLU A 204 0.09 -10.43 -2.05
C GLU A 204 1.04 -9.58 -2.88
N CYS A 205 0.63 -8.37 -3.26
CA CYS A 205 1.46 -7.48 -4.08
C CYS A 205 2.74 -7.07 -3.34
N LYS A 206 2.63 -6.79 -2.04
CA LYS A 206 3.78 -6.51 -1.16
C LYS A 206 4.78 -7.66 -1.11
N ASN A 207 4.30 -8.90 -1.16
CA ASN A 207 5.11 -10.10 -1.05
C ASN A 207 5.43 -10.75 -2.41
N ALA A 208 5.10 -10.08 -3.53
CA ALA A 208 5.23 -10.66 -4.86
C ALA A 208 6.67 -11.10 -5.18
N GLU A 209 7.68 -10.37 -4.68
CA GLU A 209 9.09 -10.70 -4.88
C GLU A 209 9.53 -11.95 -4.09
N LEU A 210 8.79 -12.33 -3.05
CA LEU A 210 9.06 -13.54 -2.26
C LEU A 210 8.44 -14.79 -2.88
N VAL A 211 7.44 -14.65 -3.75
CA VAL A 211 6.71 -15.78 -4.37
C VAL A 211 7.66 -16.76 -5.07
N PRO A 212 8.63 -16.33 -5.90
CA PRO A 212 9.57 -17.25 -6.52
C PRO A 212 10.41 -18.04 -5.50
N LEU A 213 10.75 -17.42 -4.37
CA LEU A 213 11.52 -18.07 -3.30
C LEU A 213 10.66 -19.06 -2.53
N MET A 214 9.38 -18.75 -2.31
CA MET A 214 8.42 -19.62 -1.61
C MET A 214 8.05 -20.88 -2.40
N ASN A 215 8.30 -20.90 -3.70
CA ASN A 215 8.11 -22.08 -4.54
C ASN A 215 9.26 -23.11 -4.40
N LEU A 216 10.36 -22.73 -3.75
CA LEU A 216 11.47 -23.63 -3.47
C LEU A 216 11.15 -24.60 -2.33
N ASP A 217 11.68 -25.82 -2.44
CA ASP A 217 11.53 -26.84 -1.41
C ASP A 217 12.07 -26.33 -0.06
N CYS A 218 11.36 -26.62 1.03
CA CYS A 218 11.68 -26.18 2.39
C CYS A 218 11.63 -24.65 2.63
N VAL A 219 11.17 -23.83 1.68
CA VAL A 219 11.07 -22.37 1.84
C VAL A 219 9.60 -21.95 1.97
N LYS A 220 9.17 -21.62 3.20
CA LYS A 220 7.88 -20.96 3.47
C LYS A 220 8.10 -19.46 3.68
N PHE A 221 7.01 -18.68 3.80
CA PHE A 221 7.05 -17.22 3.90
C PHE A 221 8.15 -16.69 4.84
N GLY A 222 8.24 -17.22 6.07
CA GLY A 222 9.25 -16.78 7.04
C GLY A 222 10.68 -16.94 6.54
N ARG A 223 11.01 -18.10 5.95
CA ARG A 223 12.34 -18.36 5.37
C ARG A 223 12.59 -17.54 4.10
N ALA A 224 11.60 -17.39 3.24
CA ALA A 224 11.70 -16.55 2.04
C ALA A 224 12.05 -15.11 2.40
N LYS A 225 11.41 -14.58 3.45
CA LYS A 225 11.68 -13.23 3.97
C LYS A 225 13.11 -13.11 4.50
N VAL A 226 13.55 -14.03 5.36
CA VAL A 226 14.93 -14.02 5.90
C VAL A 226 15.96 -14.11 4.77
N LEU A 227 15.76 -15.03 3.81
CA LEU A 227 16.61 -15.15 2.62
C LEU A 227 16.72 -13.84 1.86
N TYR A 228 15.58 -13.21 1.58
CA TYR A 228 15.51 -11.96 0.84
C TYR A 228 16.21 -10.81 1.58
N ASP A 229 15.97 -10.69 2.89
CA ASP A 229 16.57 -9.66 3.75
C ASP A 229 18.10 -9.85 3.88
N LYS A 230 18.59 -11.10 3.78
CA LYS A 230 20.03 -11.44 3.75
C LYS A 230 20.67 -11.34 2.36
N GLY A 231 19.94 -10.88 1.34
CA GLY A 231 20.47 -10.61 0.01
C GLY A 231 20.21 -11.71 -1.03
N PHE A 232 19.65 -12.86 -0.65
CA PHE A 232 19.25 -13.93 -1.57
C PHE A 232 17.90 -13.60 -2.25
N LYS A 233 17.89 -12.54 -3.05
CA LYS A 233 16.67 -11.95 -3.62
C LYS A 233 16.09 -12.68 -4.83
N THR A 234 16.82 -13.64 -5.40
CA THR A 234 16.41 -14.36 -6.60
C THR A 234 16.68 -15.85 -6.46
N VAL A 235 15.94 -16.68 -7.20
CA VAL A 235 16.17 -18.13 -7.26
C VAL A 235 17.59 -18.44 -7.74
N LYS A 236 18.11 -17.66 -8.70
CA LYS A 236 19.48 -17.77 -9.20
C LYS A 236 20.51 -17.53 -8.09
N ALA A 237 20.35 -16.47 -7.30
CA ALA A 237 21.25 -16.19 -6.17
C ALA A 237 21.30 -17.33 -5.14
N ILE A 238 20.19 -18.06 -4.97
CA ILE A 238 20.15 -19.26 -4.10
C ILE A 238 20.80 -20.47 -4.79
N ALA A 239 20.60 -20.65 -6.10
CA ALA A 239 21.21 -21.74 -6.86
C ALA A 239 22.74 -21.67 -6.90
N ASP A 240 23.28 -20.44 -6.95
CA ASP A 240 24.73 -20.17 -6.97
C ASP A 240 25.37 -20.20 -5.57
N ALA A 241 24.57 -20.20 -4.50
CA ALA A 241 25.05 -20.19 -3.12
C ALA A 241 25.58 -21.57 -2.66
N LYS A 242 26.45 -21.57 -1.64
CA LYS A 242 26.88 -22.79 -0.95
C LYS A 242 25.96 -23.10 0.24
N PRO A 243 25.82 -24.38 0.64
CA PRO A 243 25.04 -24.73 1.83
C PRO A 243 25.50 -24.02 3.12
N SER A 244 26.79 -23.71 3.24
CA SER A 244 27.37 -22.92 4.34
C SER A 244 26.81 -21.51 4.42
N ASP A 245 26.52 -20.91 3.27
CA ASP A 245 26.06 -19.52 3.18
C ASP A 245 24.60 -19.42 3.66
N LEU A 246 23.79 -20.46 3.41
CA LEU A 246 22.43 -20.55 3.95
C LEU A 246 22.43 -20.82 5.46
N LEU A 247 23.32 -21.71 5.93
CA LEU A 247 23.42 -22.07 7.35
C LEU A 247 23.84 -20.88 8.23
N SER A 248 24.70 -20.01 7.72
CA SER A 248 25.15 -18.81 8.45
C SER A 248 24.11 -17.69 8.49
N ASN A 249 23.16 -17.68 7.55
CA ASN A 249 22.20 -16.59 7.39
C ASN A 249 20.77 -16.93 7.84
N ILE A 250 20.41 -18.21 7.96
CA ILE A 250 19.07 -18.67 8.33
C ILE A 250 19.15 -19.41 9.67
N GLU A 251 18.47 -18.86 10.69
CA GLU A 251 18.31 -19.53 11.98
C GLU A 251 17.49 -20.82 11.84
N GLN A 252 17.85 -21.87 12.57
CA GLN A 252 17.11 -23.14 12.65
C GLN A 252 16.95 -23.87 11.29
N ILE A 253 17.99 -23.89 10.46
CA ILE A 253 18.04 -24.73 9.26
C ILE A 253 19.06 -25.87 9.41
N SER A 254 18.69 -27.09 9.01
CA SER A 254 19.63 -28.21 8.96
C SER A 254 20.43 -28.21 7.65
N LEU A 255 21.64 -28.81 7.65
CA LEU A 255 22.45 -28.96 6.44
C LEU A 255 21.69 -29.69 5.32
N ALA A 256 20.83 -30.65 5.68
CA ALA A 256 19.98 -31.37 4.72
C ALA A 256 18.95 -30.45 4.07
N GLN A 257 18.30 -29.58 4.84
CA GLN A 257 17.36 -28.59 4.32
C GLN A 257 18.06 -27.57 3.41
N ALA A 258 19.24 -27.06 3.81
CA ALA A 258 20.03 -26.14 2.98
C ALA A 258 20.40 -26.76 1.63
N LYS A 259 20.83 -28.03 1.60
CA LYS A 259 21.10 -28.76 0.36
C LYS A 259 19.85 -28.94 -0.50
N ARG A 260 18.70 -29.23 0.10
CA ARG A 260 17.41 -29.36 -0.63
C ARG A 260 16.97 -28.05 -1.25
N ILE A 261 17.09 -26.92 -0.52
CA ILE A 261 16.78 -25.58 -1.05
C ILE A 261 17.62 -25.28 -2.29
N ILE A 262 18.95 -25.44 -2.19
CA ILE A 262 19.86 -25.18 -3.33
C ILE A 262 19.55 -26.11 -4.50
N LYS A 263 19.32 -27.40 -4.23
CA LYS A 263 18.95 -28.37 -5.27
C LYS A 263 17.65 -27.96 -5.98
N SER A 264 16.62 -27.60 -5.21
CA SER A 264 15.35 -27.12 -5.75
C SER A 264 15.52 -25.85 -6.57
N ALA A 265 16.36 -24.92 -6.14
CA ALA A 265 16.68 -23.71 -6.89
C ALA A 265 17.37 -24.01 -8.22
N LYS A 266 18.38 -24.89 -8.23
CA LYS A 266 19.05 -25.34 -9.47
C LYS A 266 18.07 -25.99 -10.43
N THR A 267 17.26 -26.94 -9.96
CA THR A 267 16.23 -27.59 -10.79
C THR A 267 15.23 -26.58 -11.36
N THR A 268 14.84 -25.56 -10.60
CA THR A 268 13.94 -24.51 -11.08
C THR A 268 14.59 -23.68 -12.20
N ILE A 269 15.88 -23.34 -12.07
CA ILE A 269 16.62 -22.63 -13.11
C ILE A 269 16.77 -23.49 -14.36
N ASP A 270 17.10 -24.78 -14.21
CA ASP A 270 17.22 -25.73 -15.32
C ASP A 270 15.89 -25.84 -16.09
N GLN A 271 14.76 -25.94 -15.37
CA GLN A 271 13.42 -25.93 -15.97
C GLN A 271 13.11 -24.63 -16.72
N MET A 272 13.49 -23.47 -16.16
CA MET A 272 13.29 -22.18 -16.82
C MET A 272 14.10 -22.07 -18.12
N LEU A 273 15.33 -22.59 -18.14
CA LEU A 273 16.19 -22.61 -19.33
C LEU A 273 15.61 -23.52 -20.42
N ASN A 274 15.21 -24.75 -20.06
CA ASN A 274 14.60 -25.68 -21.01
C ASN A 274 13.32 -25.10 -21.62
N ASN A 275 12.44 -24.51 -20.80
CA ASN A 275 11.21 -23.89 -21.31
C ASN A 275 11.50 -22.72 -22.27
N GLN A 276 12.54 -21.92 -21.99
CA GLN A 276 12.95 -20.84 -22.88
C GLN A 276 13.49 -21.36 -24.22
N GLU A 277 14.23 -22.46 -24.21
CA GLU A 277 14.71 -23.12 -25.43
C GLU A 277 13.55 -23.69 -26.25
N GLU A 278 12.61 -24.37 -25.60
CA GLU A 278 11.39 -24.91 -26.25
C GLU A 278 10.54 -23.80 -26.88
N GLU A 279 10.35 -22.66 -26.20
CA GLU A 279 9.65 -21.50 -26.75
C GLU A 279 10.38 -20.91 -27.95
N ARG A 280 11.71 -20.76 -27.91
CA ARG A 280 12.49 -20.25 -29.05
C ARG A 280 12.37 -21.14 -30.28
N ILE A 281 12.40 -22.47 -30.07
CA ILE A 281 12.19 -23.46 -31.13
C ILE A 281 10.77 -23.34 -31.70
N LEU A 282 9.75 -23.21 -30.84
CA LEU A 282 8.35 -23.08 -31.25
C LEU A 282 8.09 -21.82 -32.10
N TYR A 283 8.74 -20.70 -31.77
CA TYR A 283 8.61 -19.43 -32.52
C TYR A 283 9.61 -19.29 -33.67
N GLY A 284 10.37 -20.33 -34.00
CA GLY A 284 11.29 -20.32 -35.16
C GLY A 284 12.46 -19.34 -35.05
N LEU A 285 12.80 -18.90 -33.83
CA LEU A 285 13.94 -18.04 -33.56
C LEU A 285 15.16 -18.93 -33.27
N SER A 286 15.93 -19.28 -34.31
CA SER A 286 17.14 -20.09 -34.13
C SER A 286 18.26 -19.32 -33.42
N LEU A 287 19.12 -20.08 -32.72
CA LEU A 287 20.30 -19.66 -31.95
C LEU A 287 21.21 -18.64 -32.66
#